data_AF-A0A257M159-F1
#
_entry.id   AF-A0A257M159-F1
#
_cell.length_a   1.000
_cell.length_b   1.000
_cell.length_c   1.000
_cell.angle_alpha   90.00
_cell.angle_beta   90.00
_cell.angle_gamma   90.00
#
_symmetry.space_group_name_H-M   'P 1'
#
loop_
_entity.id
_entity.type
_entity.pdbx_description
1 polymer ?
#
loop_
_entity_poly.entity_id
_entity_poly.type
_entity_poly.pdbx_seq_one_letter_code
_entity_poly.pdbx_strand_id
1 'polypeptide(L)'
;MFVKARKLSSSMSLTSSFKSFFLLAAGLLVGGAGAVLFRDSLPGAEGSPEQQARSLESDLKRAQIRIAELEASNPRASRPGPTVSDSLRGLAEDIRDGKPVSPDDVFRRTQPLLRDLAPLFERIRIRGSEAMAESMAGELTRKYNLTPAQQENLKKWFAKKAEDDAKDWTDLVSRKGTTLDDLARESRNQRPDQGLDAFMETTLSGEKLATFKSERATQKAERIQQEADMRVERLSSIVQLDDTQRDQVFGIMARNSPEYDASIKLEGAAGDIGNLPSGSREEATLSVLRSDQREAYLAERQRRRDAAEKDMRAIGLTLPESWNFLDQ
;
A
#
# COMPACT_ATOMS: atom_id res chain seq x y z
N MET A 1 -37.15 -34.58 -49.31
CA MET A 1 -35.91 -34.02 -48.74
C MET A 1 -36.23 -32.62 -48.22
N PHE A 2 -36.58 -32.49 -46.94
CA PHE A 2 -36.89 -31.21 -46.30
C PHE A 2 -35.88 -31.03 -45.18
N VAL A 3 -35.04 -29.98 -45.24
CA VAL A 3 -34.21 -29.57 -44.11
C VAL A 3 -34.62 -28.18 -43.69
N LYS A 4 -35.09 -28.11 -42.44
CA LYS A 4 -35.70 -27.00 -41.75
C LYS A 4 -34.62 -26.14 -41.11
N ALA A 5 -34.75 -24.82 -41.26
CA ALA A 5 -33.91 -23.83 -40.61
C ALA A 5 -34.00 -23.89 -39.07
N ARG A 6 -32.88 -23.65 -38.39
CA ARG A 6 -32.88 -23.09 -37.03
C ARG A 6 -31.72 -22.12 -36.83
N LYS A 7 -32.10 -20.85 -36.68
CA LYS A 7 -31.31 -19.74 -36.18
C LYS A 7 -31.18 -19.93 -34.66
N LEU A 8 -29.97 -19.93 -34.10
CA LEU A 8 -29.74 -19.77 -32.66
C LEU A 8 -28.79 -18.60 -32.47
N SER A 9 -29.38 -17.48 -32.03
CA SER A 9 -28.72 -16.35 -31.41
C SER A 9 -28.09 -16.82 -30.10
N SER A 10 -26.78 -16.70 -29.97
CA SER A 10 -26.11 -16.91 -28.68
C SER A 10 -26.06 -15.57 -27.95
N SER A 11 -26.92 -15.43 -26.95
CA SER A 11 -26.86 -14.38 -25.95
C SER A 11 -25.56 -14.52 -25.14
N MET A 12 -24.66 -13.54 -25.27
CA MET A 12 -23.55 -13.38 -24.32
C MET A 12 -24.15 -13.10 -22.93
N SER A 13 -23.89 -14.03 -22.01
CA SER A 13 -24.39 -14.00 -20.63
C SER A 13 -23.71 -12.88 -19.82
N LEU A 14 -24.46 -11.81 -19.52
CA LEU A 14 -24.07 -10.64 -18.69
C LEU A 14 -23.71 -10.95 -17.22
N THR A 15 -23.69 -12.21 -16.80
CA THR A 15 -23.46 -12.61 -15.39
C THR A 15 -21.98 -12.79 -15.02
N SER A 16 -21.06 -12.76 -15.98
CA SER A 16 -19.62 -12.95 -15.72
C SER A 16 -18.93 -11.68 -15.19
N SER A 17 -19.33 -10.49 -15.62
CA SER A 17 -18.66 -9.23 -15.26
C SER A 17 -18.93 -8.78 -13.81
N PHE A 18 -20.09 -9.16 -13.26
CA PHE A 18 -20.46 -8.82 -11.88
C PHE A 18 -19.69 -9.64 -10.82
N LYS A 19 -19.38 -10.91 -11.11
CA LYS A 19 -18.56 -11.74 -10.20
C LYS A 19 -17.13 -11.23 -10.09
N SER A 20 -16.55 -10.73 -11.18
CA SER A 20 -15.21 -10.15 -11.19
C SER A 20 -15.12 -8.86 -10.36
N PHE A 21 -16.16 -8.03 -10.35
CA PHE A 21 -16.20 -6.79 -9.56
C PHE A 21 -16.34 -7.05 -8.05
N PHE A 22 -17.18 -8.03 -7.68
CA PHE A 22 -17.30 -8.49 -6.29
C PHE A 22 -16.02 -9.17 -5.80
N LEU A 23 -15.31 -9.92 -6.66
CA LEU A 23 -14.02 -10.51 -6.31
C LEU A 23 -12.89 -9.47 -6.18
N LEU A 24 -12.95 -8.36 -6.92
CA LEU A 24 -11.99 -7.25 -6.78
C LEU A 24 -12.22 -6.49 -5.46
N ALA A 25 -13.49 -6.19 -5.15
CA ALA A 25 -13.88 -5.57 -3.88
C ALA A 25 -13.65 -6.51 -2.68
N ALA A 26 -14.01 -7.80 -2.78
CA ALA A 26 -13.76 -8.77 -1.72
C ALA A 26 -12.28 -9.12 -1.56
N GLY A 27 -11.51 -9.13 -2.66
CA GLY A 27 -10.07 -9.28 -2.64
C GLY A 27 -9.40 -8.17 -1.83
N LEU A 28 -9.80 -6.91 -2.07
CA LEU A 28 -9.36 -5.74 -1.29
C LEU A 28 -9.71 -5.82 0.21
N LEU A 29 -10.67 -6.66 0.61
CA LEU A 29 -11.28 -6.62 1.94
C LEU A 29 -10.97 -7.82 2.85
N VAL A 30 -10.56 -8.98 2.33
CA VAL A 30 -10.50 -10.22 3.14
C VAL A 30 -9.08 -10.76 3.40
N GLY A 31 -8.03 -10.20 2.81
CA GLY A 31 -6.66 -10.59 3.15
C GLY A 31 -5.69 -10.29 2.02
N GLY A 32 -4.39 -10.44 2.28
CA GLY A 32 -3.27 -10.06 1.42
C GLY A 32 -3.23 -10.58 -0.03
N ALA A 33 -4.31 -11.17 -0.55
CA ALA A 33 -4.50 -11.49 -1.96
C ALA A 33 -5.12 -10.34 -2.78
N GLY A 34 -5.89 -9.40 -2.20
CA GLY A 34 -6.31 -8.18 -2.91
C GLY A 34 -5.19 -7.17 -3.10
N ALA A 35 -4.13 -7.29 -2.30
CA ALA A 35 -2.89 -6.58 -2.52
C ALA A 35 -2.25 -6.97 -3.86
N VAL A 36 -2.54 -8.13 -4.46
CA VAL A 36 -1.88 -8.53 -5.72
C VAL A 36 -2.22 -7.59 -6.91
N LEU A 37 -3.23 -6.72 -6.77
CA LEU A 37 -3.51 -5.62 -7.73
C LEU A 37 -3.23 -4.21 -7.18
N PHE A 38 -2.87 -4.06 -5.90
CA PHE A 38 -2.64 -2.77 -5.22
C PHE A 38 -1.35 -2.70 -4.38
N ARG A 39 -0.45 -3.68 -4.53
CA ARG A 39 0.79 -3.79 -3.75
C ARG A 39 1.79 -2.67 -4.06
N ASP A 40 1.55 -1.90 -5.13
CA ASP A 40 2.66 -1.27 -5.84
C ASP A 40 2.49 0.22 -6.20
N SER A 41 1.80 0.99 -5.36
CA SER A 41 1.90 2.46 -5.42
C SER A 41 2.40 2.98 -4.07
N LEU A 42 3.68 3.39 -4.01
CA LEU A 42 4.30 4.02 -2.83
C LEU A 42 4.26 5.56 -2.95
N PRO A 43 4.12 6.27 -1.82
CA PRO A 43 4.54 7.65 -1.69
C PRO A 43 6.04 7.75 -1.34
N GLY A 44 6.68 8.81 -1.84
CA GLY A 44 8.06 9.19 -1.52
C GLY A 44 8.21 9.94 -0.18
N ALA A 45 9.46 10.21 0.19
CA ALA A 45 9.96 10.68 1.48
C ALA A 45 9.24 11.91 2.09
N GLU A 46 9.10 11.89 3.42
CA GLU A 46 8.68 13.03 4.25
C GLU A 46 9.67 14.21 4.12
N GLY A 47 9.14 15.41 3.87
CA GLY A 47 9.89 16.67 3.85
C GLY A 47 10.22 17.25 2.47
N SER A 48 9.82 16.61 1.37
CA SER A 48 10.20 17.01 0.00
C SER A 48 9.26 18.05 -0.65
N PRO A 49 9.73 18.83 -1.65
CA PRO A 49 8.87 19.68 -2.48
C PRO A 49 7.77 18.90 -3.20
N GLU A 50 7.96 17.60 -3.50
CA GLU A 50 6.89 16.75 -4.00
C GLU A 50 5.89 16.35 -2.92
N GLN A 51 6.25 16.30 -1.64
CA GLN A 51 5.25 16.26 -0.57
C GLN A 51 4.47 17.57 -0.51
N GLN A 52 5.09 18.72 -0.74
CA GLN A 52 4.35 19.99 -0.85
C GLN A 52 3.46 20.02 -2.09
N ALA A 53 3.91 19.53 -3.24
CA ALA A 53 3.09 19.45 -4.44
C ALA A 53 1.95 18.42 -4.27
N ARG A 54 2.21 17.26 -3.67
CA ARG A 54 1.21 16.22 -3.38
C ARG A 54 0.30 16.59 -2.21
N SER A 55 0.78 17.32 -1.21
CA SER A 55 -0.05 17.88 -0.14
C SER A 55 -0.91 18.96 -0.74
N LEU A 56 -0.37 19.85 -1.58
CA LEU A 56 -1.13 20.85 -2.32
C LEU A 56 -2.12 20.20 -3.28
N GLU A 57 -1.81 19.06 -3.89
CA GLU A 57 -2.72 18.34 -4.79
C GLU A 57 -3.79 17.55 -4.01
N SER A 58 -3.41 16.90 -2.91
CA SER A 58 -4.34 16.32 -1.93
C SER A 58 -5.22 17.40 -1.33
N ASP A 59 -4.67 18.56 -0.99
CA ASP A 59 -5.37 19.70 -0.42
C ASP A 59 -6.22 20.38 -1.47
N LEU A 60 -5.81 20.38 -2.74
CA LEU A 60 -6.61 20.83 -3.88
C LEU A 60 -7.75 19.85 -4.16
N LYS A 61 -7.51 18.54 -4.11
CA LYS A 61 -8.57 17.52 -4.21
C LYS A 61 -9.50 17.60 -3.01
N ARG A 62 -8.99 17.78 -1.78
CA ARG A 62 -9.79 18.04 -0.58
C ARG A 62 -10.55 19.36 -0.68
N ALA A 63 -9.95 20.41 -1.22
CA ALA A 63 -10.59 21.70 -1.44
C ALA A 63 -11.66 21.60 -2.52
N GLN A 64 -11.43 20.87 -3.61
CA GLN A 64 -12.42 20.59 -4.64
C GLN A 64 -13.57 19.74 -4.10
N ILE A 65 -13.28 18.72 -3.28
CA ILE A 65 -14.29 17.94 -2.55
C ILE A 65 -15.09 18.85 -1.62
N ARG A 66 -14.43 19.78 -0.94
CA ARG A 66 -15.07 20.72 -0.01
C ARG A 66 -15.84 21.82 -0.73
N ILE A 67 -15.42 22.23 -1.93
CA ILE A 67 -16.15 23.14 -2.82
C ILE A 67 -17.39 22.42 -3.36
N ALA A 68 -17.25 21.19 -3.86
CA ALA A 68 -18.38 20.38 -4.27
C ALA A 68 -19.36 20.10 -3.11
N GLU A 69 -18.85 19.94 -1.88
CA GLU A 69 -19.66 19.84 -0.66
C GLU A 69 -20.33 21.15 -0.28
N LEU A 70 -19.65 22.30 -0.40
CA LEU A 70 -20.23 23.64 -0.18
C LEU A 70 -21.30 23.98 -1.24
N GLU A 71 -21.09 23.55 -2.48
CA GLU A 71 -22.06 23.64 -3.57
C GLU A 71 -23.25 22.70 -3.33
N ALA A 72 -23.02 21.50 -2.79
CA ALA A 72 -24.07 20.54 -2.42
C ALA A 72 -24.82 20.89 -1.12
N SER A 73 -24.18 21.62 -0.20
CA SER A 73 -24.77 22.09 1.07
C SER A 73 -25.49 23.45 0.94
N ASN A 74 -25.63 23.95 -0.28
CA ASN A 74 -26.54 25.05 -0.60
C ASN A 74 -27.98 24.66 -0.17
N PRO A 75 -28.63 25.38 0.76
CA PRO A 75 -29.87 24.94 1.43
C PRO A 75 -31.10 24.83 0.50
N ARG A 76 -30.95 25.12 -0.79
CA ARG A 76 -31.97 24.86 -1.82
C ARG A 76 -31.94 23.42 -2.38
N ALA A 77 -30.99 22.58 -1.97
CA ALA A 77 -30.83 21.21 -2.47
C ALA A 77 -30.71 20.16 -1.34
N SER A 78 -31.59 20.17 -0.34
CA SER A 78 -31.74 19.02 0.57
C SER A 78 -32.38 17.84 -0.17
N ARG A 79 -31.57 17.11 -0.94
CA ARG A 79 -31.88 15.74 -1.36
C ARG A 79 -31.18 14.77 -0.41
N PRO A 80 -31.82 13.65 -0.04
CA PRO A 80 -31.14 12.55 0.64
C PRO A 80 -29.87 12.18 -0.14
N GLY A 81 -28.75 11.98 0.56
CA GLY A 81 -27.51 11.51 -0.05
C GLY A 81 -27.75 10.20 -0.81
N PRO A 82 -26.98 9.93 -1.88
CA PRO A 82 -27.19 8.75 -2.72
C PRO A 82 -27.03 7.46 -1.91
N THR A 83 -27.91 6.50 -2.16
CA THR A 83 -27.80 5.16 -1.54
C THR A 83 -26.63 4.38 -2.16
N VAL A 84 -26.24 3.25 -1.55
CA VAL A 84 -25.25 2.32 -2.12
C VAL A 84 -25.67 1.88 -3.53
N SER A 85 -26.96 1.56 -3.72
CA SER A 85 -27.50 1.19 -5.03
C SER A 85 -27.41 2.31 -6.07
N ASP A 86 -27.64 3.57 -5.65
CA ASP A 86 -27.54 4.73 -6.54
C ASP A 86 -26.09 5.02 -6.92
N SER A 87 -25.17 4.87 -5.96
CA SER A 87 -23.73 5.08 -6.16
C SER A 87 -23.13 4.04 -7.13
N LEU A 88 -23.53 2.78 -6.99
CA LEU A 88 -23.10 1.70 -7.89
C LEU A 88 -23.74 1.81 -9.27
N ARG A 89 -25.01 2.24 -9.36
CA ARG A 89 -25.68 2.50 -10.65
C ARG A 89 -25.01 3.64 -11.41
N GLY A 90 -24.72 4.75 -10.73
CA GLY A 90 -23.99 5.87 -11.34
C GLY A 90 -22.59 5.46 -11.81
N LEU A 91 -21.91 4.56 -11.09
CA LEU A 91 -20.61 4.02 -11.54
C LEU A 91 -20.74 3.21 -12.82
N ALA A 92 -21.76 2.35 -12.90
CA ALA A 92 -22.03 1.55 -14.10
C ALA A 92 -22.43 2.44 -15.30
N GLU A 93 -23.17 3.52 -15.05
CA GLU A 93 -23.51 4.52 -16.07
C GLU A 93 -22.27 5.27 -16.55
N ASP A 94 -21.40 5.73 -15.66
CA ASP A 94 -20.18 6.44 -16.05
C ASP A 94 -19.24 5.56 -16.89
N ILE A 95 -19.08 4.28 -16.52
CA ILE A 95 -18.33 3.30 -17.32
C ILE A 95 -18.99 3.07 -18.68
N ARG A 96 -20.34 2.94 -18.71
CA ARG A 96 -21.10 2.72 -19.95
C ARG A 96 -21.02 3.91 -20.90
N ASP A 97 -21.03 5.12 -20.35
CA ASP A 97 -20.93 6.38 -21.09
C ASP A 97 -19.49 6.69 -21.53
N GLY A 98 -18.52 5.85 -21.16
CA GLY A 98 -17.10 6.04 -21.49
C GLY A 98 -16.44 7.19 -20.73
N LYS A 99 -17.01 7.62 -19.60
CA LYS A 99 -16.41 8.64 -18.75
C LYS A 99 -15.20 8.06 -17.99
N PRO A 100 -14.15 8.85 -17.77
CA PRO A 100 -13.00 8.41 -16.98
C PRO A 100 -13.42 8.15 -15.53
N VAL A 101 -13.13 6.95 -15.03
CA VAL A 101 -13.39 6.54 -13.65
C VAL A 101 -12.06 6.11 -13.02
N SER A 102 -11.62 6.79 -11.96
CA SER A 102 -10.42 6.35 -11.24
C SER A 102 -10.74 5.27 -10.20
N PRO A 103 -9.75 4.46 -9.78
CA PRO A 103 -9.89 3.56 -8.64
C PRO A 103 -10.37 4.25 -7.36
N ASP A 104 -9.92 5.48 -7.09
CA ASP A 104 -10.37 6.26 -5.94
C ASP A 104 -11.85 6.65 -6.04
N ASP A 105 -12.38 6.84 -7.26
CA ASP A 105 -13.81 7.07 -7.47
C ASP A 105 -14.64 5.82 -7.20
N VAL A 106 -14.14 4.66 -7.63
CA VAL A 106 -14.75 3.35 -7.30
C VAL A 106 -14.77 3.16 -5.79
N PHE A 107 -13.61 3.33 -5.14
CA PHE A 107 -13.47 3.19 -3.69
C PHE A 107 -14.45 4.09 -2.94
N ARG A 108 -14.48 5.39 -3.27
CA ARG A 108 -15.36 6.37 -2.64
C ARG A 108 -16.84 6.04 -2.78
N ARG A 109 -17.27 5.54 -3.95
CA ARG A 109 -18.65 5.11 -4.18
C ARG A 109 -19.02 3.83 -3.43
N THR A 110 -18.04 2.98 -3.15
CA THR A 110 -18.22 1.77 -2.32
C THR A 110 -18.05 2.01 -0.82
N GLN A 111 -17.46 3.14 -0.42
CA GLN A 111 -17.14 3.46 0.97
C GLN A 111 -18.32 3.34 1.95
N PRO A 112 -19.57 3.74 1.61
CA PRO A 112 -20.71 3.53 2.50
C PRO A 112 -20.97 2.05 2.78
N LEU A 113 -20.85 1.18 1.76
CA LEU A 113 -20.97 -0.27 1.93
C LEU A 113 -19.84 -0.82 2.81
N LEU A 114 -18.61 -0.33 2.63
CA LEU A 114 -17.47 -0.73 3.45
C LEU A 114 -17.67 -0.36 4.91
N ARG A 115 -18.21 0.83 5.18
CA ARG A 115 -18.55 1.29 6.52
C ARG A 115 -19.64 0.43 7.16
N ASP A 116 -20.67 0.07 6.39
CA ASP A 116 -21.77 -0.77 6.88
C ASP A 116 -21.31 -2.21 7.17
N LEU A 117 -20.32 -2.70 6.42
CA LEU A 117 -19.70 -4.03 6.61
C LEU A 117 -18.48 -4.02 7.56
N ALA A 118 -18.06 -2.86 8.07
CA ALA A 118 -16.85 -2.72 8.88
C ALA A 118 -16.78 -3.68 10.08
N PRO A 119 -17.86 -3.89 10.87
CA PRO A 119 -17.82 -4.83 12.00
C PRO A 119 -17.56 -6.29 11.58
N LEU A 120 -17.93 -6.67 10.36
CA LEU A 120 -17.62 -8.01 9.82
C LEU A 120 -16.15 -8.11 9.46
N PHE A 121 -15.61 -7.10 8.77
CA PHE A 121 -14.19 -7.06 8.38
C PHE A 121 -13.27 -7.01 9.58
N GLU A 122 -13.61 -6.24 10.61
CA GLU A 122 -12.89 -6.19 11.87
C GLU A 122 -12.74 -7.60 12.48
N ARG A 123 -13.85 -8.35 12.58
CA ARG A 123 -13.84 -9.74 13.08
C ARG A 123 -13.01 -10.69 12.22
N ILE A 124 -13.07 -10.54 10.89
CA ILE A 124 -12.27 -11.35 9.97
C ILE A 124 -10.78 -11.06 10.16
N ARG A 125 -10.39 -9.79 10.28
CA ARG A 125 -8.99 -9.39 10.48
C ARG A 125 -8.44 -9.89 11.82
N ILE A 126 -9.19 -9.71 12.91
CA ILE A 126 -8.81 -10.23 14.24
C ILE A 126 -8.63 -11.74 14.18
N ARG A 127 -9.59 -12.48 13.62
CA ARG A 127 -9.48 -13.93 13.49
C ARG A 127 -8.33 -14.35 12.57
N GLY A 128 -8.05 -13.58 11.54
CA GLY A 128 -6.94 -13.82 10.61
C GLY A 128 -5.56 -13.63 11.26
N SER A 129 -5.45 -12.73 12.23
CA SER A 129 -4.17 -12.47 12.93
C SER A 129 -3.89 -13.46 14.07
N GLU A 130 -4.91 -14.14 14.62
CA GLU A 130 -4.77 -15.13 15.70
C GLU A 130 -3.72 -16.21 15.38
N ALA A 131 -3.82 -16.88 14.23
CA ALA A 131 -2.91 -17.97 13.86
C ALA A 131 -1.44 -17.49 13.72
N MET A 132 -1.26 -16.28 13.20
CA MET A 132 0.06 -15.67 13.08
C MET A 132 0.62 -15.27 14.45
N ALA A 133 -0.21 -14.67 15.29
CA ALA A 133 0.11 -14.32 16.67
C ALA A 133 0.50 -15.55 17.50
N GLU A 134 -0.23 -16.66 17.37
CA GLU A 134 0.09 -17.92 18.04
C GLU A 134 1.46 -18.46 17.60
N SER A 135 1.73 -18.46 16.29
CA SER A 135 3.03 -18.89 15.75
C SER A 135 4.18 -18.04 16.31
N MET A 136 4.05 -16.71 16.23
CA MET A 136 5.07 -15.78 16.73
C MET A 136 5.25 -15.89 18.25
N ALA A 137 4.16 -15.94 19.00
CA ALA A 137 4.21 -16.10 20.45
C ALA A 137 4.90 -17.41 20.84
N GLY A 138 4.61 -18.51 20.13
CA GLY A 138 5.25 -19.81 20.34
C GLY A 138 6.74 -19.81 19.99
N GLU A 139 7.16 -19.11 18.94
CA GLU A 139 8.57 -18.94 18.60
C GLU A 139 9.31 -18.12 19.67
N LEU A 140 8.80 -16.94 20.02
CA LEU A 140 9.40 -16.05 21.03
C LEU A 140 9.47 -16.73 22.40
N THR A 141 8.43 -17.47 22.76
CA THR A 141 8.38 -18.26 24.00
C THR A 141 9.53 -19.26 24.09
N ARG A 142 9.72 -20.05 23.03
CA ARG A 142 10.80 -21.04 22.96
C ARG A 142 12.16 -20.38 22.91
N LYS A 143 12.32 -19.35 22.09
CA LYS A 143 13.59 -18.67 21.85
C LYS A 143 14.13 -17.97 23.10
N TYR A 144 13.25 -17.32 23.85
CA TYR A 144 13.63 -16.54 25.03
C TYR A 144 13.30 -17.23 26.36
N ASN A 145 12.83 -18.48 26.34
CA ASN A 145 12.37 -19.22 27.52
C ASN A 145 11.45 -18.34 28.40
N LEU A 146 10.36 -17.85 27.82
CA LEU A 146 9.42 -16.98 28.53
C LEU A 146 8.70 -17.76 29.64
N THR A 147 8.52 -17.15 30.81
CA THR A 147 7.73 -17.72 31.91
C THR A 147 6.24 -17.78 31.54
N PRO A 148 5.42 -18.62 32.20
CA PRO A 148 3.98 -18.68 31.93
C PRO A 148 3.28 -17.31 31.99
N ALA A 149 3.68 -16.45 32.93
CA ALA A 149 3.16 -15.09 33.03
C ALA A 149 3.57 -14.20 31.84
N GLN A 150 4.82 -14.30 31.38
CA GLN A 150 5.30 -13.55 30.20
C GLN A 150 4.62 -14.04 28.91
N GLN A 151 4.41 -15.35 28.77
CA GLN A 151 3.69 -15.93 27.64
C GLN A 151 2.25 -15.42 27.57
N GLU A 152 1.56 -15.38 28.70
CA GLU A 152 0.19 -14.87 28.78
C GLU A 152 0.13 -13.37 28.44
N ASN A 153 1.09 -12.57 28.91
CA ASN A 153 1.19 -11.16 28.55
C ASN A 153 1.49 -10.96 27.07
N LEU A 154 2.33 -11.80 26.47
CA LEU A 154 2.65 -11.74 25.04
C LEU A 154 1.41 -12.07 24.18
N LYS A 155 0.62 -13.08 24.57
CA LYS A 155 -0.66 -13.39 23.92
C LYS A 155 -1.64 -12.22 23.99
N LYS A 156 -1.78 -11.61 25.18
CA LYS A 156 -2.61 -10.41 25.37
C LYS A 156 -2.13 -9.23 24.54
N TRP A 157 -0.81 -9.05 24.41
CA TRP A 157 -0.24 -8.02 23.57
C TRP A 157 -0.61 -8.22 22.09
N PHE A 158 -0.47 -9.43 21.56
CA PHE A 158 -0.89 -9.73 20.18
C PHE A 158 -2.40 -9.56 19.97
N ALA A 159 -3.23 -10.01 20.91
CA ALA A 159 -4.69 -9.83 20.84
C ALA A 159 -5.07 -8.34 20.81
N LYS A 160 -4.48 -7.54 21.70
CA LYS A 160 -4.65 -6.08 21.74
C LYS A 160 -4.20 -5.43 20.43
N LYS A 161 -3.05 -5.84 19.89
CA LYS A 161 -2.55 -5.34 18.61
C LYS A 161 -3.49 -5.67 17.45
N ALA A 162 -4.04 -6.89 17.41
CA ALA A 162 -5.00 -7.28 16.40
C ALA A 162 -6.27 -6.42 16.42
N GLU A 163 -6.78 -6.12 17.61
CA GLU A 163 -7.91 -5.22 17.81
C GLU A 163 -7.58 -3.80 17.35
N ASP A 164 -6.42 -3.27 17.75
CA ASP A 164 -5.98 -1.92 17.40
C ASP A 164 -5.76 -1.78 15.87
N ASP A 165 -5.04 -2.72 15.24
CA ASP A 165 -4.80 -2.70 13.79
C ASP A 165 -6.12 -2.80 12.98
N ALA A 166 -7.07 -3.61 13.46
CA ALA A 166 -8.38 -3.76 12.82
C ALA A 166 -9.24 -2.50 12.97
N LYS A 167 -9.16 -1.83 14.12
CA LYS A 167 -9.80 -0.55 14.39
C LYS A 167 -9.20 0.56 13.53
N ASP A 168 -7.88 0.69 13.49
CA ASP A 168 -7.18 1.71 12.70
C ASP A 168 -7.52 1.59 11.21
N TRP A 169 -7.56 0.36 10.71
CA TRP A 169 -8.01 0.10 9.34
C TRP A 169 -9.46 0.50 9.12
N THR A 170 -10.36 0.18 10.06
CA THR A 170 -11.78 0.54 9.98
C THR A 170 -11.99 2.05 10.02
N ASP A 171 -11.28 2.74 10.90
CA ASP A 171 -11.31 4.20 11.03
C ASP A 171 -10.77 4.87 9.76
N LEU A 172 -9.73 4.30 9.15
CA LEU A 172 -9.18 4.77 7.88
C LEU A 172 -10.17 4.59 6.71
N VAL A 173 -10.76 3.41 6.56
CA VAL A 173 -11.75 3.13 5.49
C VAL A 173 -13.03 3.95 5.69
N SER A 174 -13.40 4.27 6.92
CA SER A 174 -14.61 5.05 7.23
C SER A 174 -14.41 6.56 7.14
N ARG A 175 -13.16 7.04 7.08
CA ARG A 175 -12.83 8.46 7.04
C ARG A 175 -13.14 9.05 5.65
N LYS A 176 -13.90 10.14 5.63
CA LYS A 176 -14.17 10.88 4.38
C LYS A 176 -12.85 11.41 3.79
N GLY A 177 -12.67 11.20 2.49
CA GLY A 177 -11.48 11.67 1.76
C GLY A 177 -10.28 10.73 1.82
N THR A 178 -10.40 9.55 2.44
CA THR A 178 -9.40 8.48 2.32
C THR A 178 -9.26 8.06 0.87
N THR A 179 -8.01 7.97 0.43
CA THR A 179 -7.63 7.45 -0.88
C THR A 179 -7.13 6.01 -0.78
N LEU A 180 -7.05 5.32 -1.92
CA LEU A 180 -6.41 4.00 -1.97
C LEU A 180 -4.92 4.06 -1.64
N ASP A 181 -4.24 5.19 -1.88
CA ASP A 181 -2.85 5.41 -1.44
C ASP A 181 -2.73 5.40 0.09
N ASP A 182 -3.67 6.07 0.78
CA ASP A 182 -3.70 6.09 2.25
C ASP A 182 -3.86 4.66 2.80
N LEU A 183 -4.75 3.86 2.20
CA LEU A 183 -4.97 2.47 2.59
C LEU A 183 -3.75 1.58 2.31
N ALA A 184 -3.12 1.73 1.16
CA ALA A 184 -1.92 0.97 0.80
C ALA A 184 -0.74 1.31 1.72
N ARG A 185 -0.58 2.59 2.07
CA ARG A 185 0.42 3.06 3.02
C ARG A 185 0.21 2.46 4.40
N GLU A 186 -1.01 2.54 4.92
CA GLU A 186 -1.34 1.96 6.23
C GLU A 186 -1.11 0.45 6.24
N SER A 187 -1.56 -0.27 5.21
CA SER A 187 -1.39 -1.72 5.15
C SER A 187 0.08 -2.18 5.09
N ARG A 188 1.00 -1.37 4.54
CA ARG A 188 2.45 -1.67 4.56
C ARG A 188 3.05 -1.44 5.95
N ASN A 189 2.53 -0.46 6.67
CA ASN A 189 3.00 -0.13 8.00
C ASN A 189 2.48 -1.13 9.05
N GLN A 190 1.30 -1.74 8.84
CA GLN A 190 0.69 -2.73 9.72
C GLN A 190 1.41 -4.09 9.71
N ARG A 191 2.59 -4.12 10.32
CA ARG A 191 3.35 -5.36 10.47
C ARG A 191 3.00 -6.11 11.74
N PRO A 192 3.03 -7.45 11.72
CA PRO A 192 2.72 -8.28 12.90
C PRO A 192 3.68 -8.04 14.07
N ASP A 193 4.94 -7.73 13.79
CA ASP A 193 5.99 -7.47 14.79
C ASP A 193 6.18 -5.97 15.10
N GLN A 194 5.36 -5.09 14.53
CA GLN A 194 5.44 -3.65 14.84
C GLN A 194 5.05 -3.41 16.31
N GLY A 195 5.90 -2.68 17.03
CA GLY A 195 5.72 -2.42 18.46
C GLY A 195 6.14 -3.58 19.38
N LEU A 196 6.47 -4.76 18.82
CA LEU A 196 6.91 -5.92 19.60
C LEU A 196 8.20 -5.61 20.37
N ASP A 197 9.10 -4.82 19.77
CA ASP A 197 10.38 -4.43 20.39
C ASP A 197 10.15 -3.80 21.77
N ALA A 198 9.27 -2.79 21.85
CA ALA A 198 8.96 -2.11 23.11
C ALA A 198 8.38 -3.07 24.16
N PHE A 199 7.49 -3.99 23.74
CA PHE A 199 6.96 -5.01 24.64
C PHE A 199 8.06 -5.94 25.17
N MET A 200 8.90 -6.47 24.29
CA MET A 200 9.94 -7.42 24.64
C MET A 200 11.04 -6.78 25.48
N GLU A 201 11.31 -5.48 25.30
CA GLU A 201 12.27 -4.74 26.13
C GLU A 201 11.81 -4.58 27.58
N THR A 202 10.50 -4.53 27.83
CA THR A 202 9.95 -4.52 29.20
C THR A 202 9.80 -5.92 29.78
N THR A 203 9.71 -6.93 28.92
CA THR A 203 9.46 -8.33 29.31
C THR A 203 10.74 -9.08 29.59
N LEU A 204 11.79 -8.84 28.81
CA LEU A 204 13.09 -9.49 28.92
C LEU A 204 14.05 -8.69 29.79
N SER A 205 15.01 -9.38 30.39
CA SER A 205 16.08 -8.75 31.18
C SER A 205 17.39 -9.51 31.05
N GLY A 206 18.48 -8.85 31.42
CA GLY A 206 19.83 -9.43 31.39
C GLY A 206 20.25 -9.90 29.99
N GLU A 207 20.83 -11.10 29.92
CA GLU A 207 21.34 -11.70 28.69
C GLU A 207 20.25 -11.88 27.62
N LYS A 208 19.03 -12.27 28.01
CA LYS A 208 17.92 -12.47 27.05
C LYS A 208 17.57 -11.19 26.31
N LEU A 209 17.58 -10.05 27.02
CA LEU A 209 17.32 -8.75 26.44
C LEU A 209 18.45 -8.32 25.49
N ALA A 210 19.71 -8.57 25.87
CA ALA A 210 20.85 -8.28 25.03
C ALA A 210 20.81 -9.09 23.72
N THR A 211 20.51 -10.39 23.81
CA THR A 211 20.33 -11.27 22.64
C THR A 211 19.17 -10.78 21.77
N PHE A 212 18.01 -10.47 22.36
CA PHE A 212 16.87 -9.94 21.61
C PHE A 212 17.24 -8.67 20.84
N LYS A 213 17.87 -7.68 21.48
CA LYS A 213 18.27 -6.43 20.83
C LYS A 213 19.26 -6.67 19.68
N SER A 214 20.24 -7.54 19.88
CA SER A 214 21.23 -7.89 18.85
C SER A 214 20.59 -8.56 17.64
N GLU A 215 19.71 -9.53 17.87
CA GLU A 215 19.00 -10.23 16.79
C GLU A 215 18.04 -9.29 16.06
N ARG A 216 17.33 -8.41 16.78
CA ARG A 216 16.45 -7.41 16.16
C ARG A 216 17.22 -6.40 15.33
N ALA A 217 18.38 -5.93 15.79
CA ALA A 217 19.24 -5.07 14.99
C ALA A 217 19.68 -5.77 13.68
N THR A 218 20.05 -7.06 13.78
CA THR A 218 20.44 -7.87 12.61
C THR A 218 19.28 -8.03 11.64
N GLN A 219 18.09 -8.42 12.12
CA GLN A 219 16.89 -8.57 11.27
C GLN A 219 16.48 -7.26 10.59
N LYS A 220 16.59 -6.13 11.29
CA LYS A 220 16.33 -4.80 10.70
C LYS A 220 17.34 -4.50 9.60
N ALA A 221 18.63 -4.72 9.85
CA ALA A 221 19.68 -4.52 8.86
C ALA A 221 19.44 -5.39 7.61
N GLU A 222 19.18 -6.69 7.79
CA GLU A 222 18.91 -7.63 6.69
C GLU A 222 17.69 -7.20 5.85
N ARG A 223 16.60 -6.74 6.49
CA ARG A 223 15.42 -6.25 5.77
C ARG A 223 15.73 -5.00 4.97
N ILE A 224 16.41 -4.02 5.58
CA ILE A 224 16.80 -2.78 4.91
C ILE A 224 17.69 -3.09 3.71
N GLN A 225 18.66 -4.00 3.89
CA GLN A 225 19.54 -4.48 2.81
C GLN A 225 18.74 -5.14 1.69
N GLN A 226 17.92 -6.15 2.00
CA GLN A 226 17.12 -6.86 0.99
C GLN A 226 16.19 -5.91 0.21
N GLU A 227 15.53 -4.99 0.89
CA GLU A 227 14.65 -4.02 0.23
C GLU A 227 15.43 -3.04 -0.65
N ALA A 228 16.57 -2.53 -0.17
CA ALA A 228 17.43 -1.65 -0.93
C ALA A 228 18.03 -2.35 -2.16
N ASP A 229 18.52 -3.58 -2.00
CA ASP A 229 19.11 -4.38 -3.06
C ASP A 229 18.10 -4.67 -4.17
N MET A 230 16.90 -5.14 -3.83
CA MET A 230 15.83 -5.35 -4.82
C MET A 230 15.54 -4.08 -5.64
N ARG A 231 15.53 -2.92 -4.97
CA ARG A 231 15.27 -1.63 -5.64
C ARG A 231 16.44 -1.20 -6.52
N VAL A 232 17.68 -1.41 -6.09
CA VAL A 232 18.89 -1.17 -6.88
C VAL A 232 18.91 -2.07 -8.11
N GLU A 233 18.62 -3.37 -7.96
CA GLU A 233 18.57 -4.32 -9.06
C GLU A 233 17.51 -3.96 -10.10
N ARG A 234 16.31 -3.57 -9.64
CA ARG A 234 15.25 -3.08 -10.53
C ARG A 234 15.70 -1.87 -11.34
N LEU A 235 16.28 -0.86 -10.69
CA LEU A 235 16.79 0.32 -11.41
C LEU A 235 17.93 -0.06 -12.36
N SER A 236 18.87 -0.88 -11.90
CA SER A 236 20.01 -1.35 -12.70
C SER A 236 19.57 -2.16 -13.93
N SER A 237 18.45 -2.88 -13.86
CA SER A 237 17.91 -3.61 -15.02
C SER A 237 17.46 -2.68 -16.16
N ILE A 238 17.22 -1.39 -15.86
CA ILE A 238 16.74 -0.39 -16.82
C ILE A 238 17.90 0.43 -17.36
N VAL A 239 18.75 0.94 -16.48
CA VAL A 239 19.77 1.95 -16.81
C VAL A 239 21.21 1.46 -16.67
N GLN A 240 21.41 0.19 -16.29
CA GLN A 240 22.72 -0.44 -16.11
C GLN A 240 23.63 0.42 -15.22
N LEU A 241 23.34 0.42 -13.93
CA LEU A 241 24.12 1.17 -12.94
C LEU A 241 25.52 0.57 -12.84
N ASP A 242 26.55 1.43 -12.80
CA ASP A 242 27.90 1.01 -12.41
C ASP A 242 28.01 0.83 -10.89
N ASP A 243 29.10 0.21 -10.43
CA ASP A 243 29.29 -0.13 -9.01
C ASP A 243 29.19 1.09 -8.08
N THR A 244 29.72 2.25 -8.50
CA THR A 244 29.63 3.48 -7.69
C THR A 244 28.19 3.99 -7.61
N GLN A 245 27.45 3.95 -8.72
CA GLN A 245 26.04 4.34 -8.75
C GLN A 245 25.17 3.37 -7.95
N ARG A 246 25.47 2.06 -7.98
CA ARG A 246 24.76 1.04 -7.19
C ARG A 246 24.88 1.33 -5.70
N ASP A 247 26.08 1.64 -5.22
CA ASP A 247 26.32 1.94 -3.80
C ASP A 247 25.61 3.25 -3.37
N GLN A 248 25.62 4.27 -4.23
CA GLN A 248 24.91 5.52 -3.97
C GLN A 248 23.39 5.33 -3.92
N VAL A 249 22.81 4.61 -4.89
CA VAL A 249 21.38 4.29 -4.91
C VAL A 249 21.03 3.42 -3.72
N PHE A 250 21.85 2.43 -3.37
CA PHE A 250 21.66 1.60 -2.19
C PHE A 250 21.55 2.46 -0.92
N GLY A 251 22.50 3.38 -0.72
CA GLY A 251 22.48 4.31 0.41
C GLY A 251 21.21 5.17 0.46
N ILE A 252 20.73 5.66 -0.70
CA ILE A 252 19.47 6.40 -0.81
C ILE A 252 18.28 5.50 -0.42
N MET A 253 18.21 4.27 -0.95
CA MET A 253 17.10 3.36 -0.68
C MET A 253 17.05 2.95 0.79
N ALA A 254 18.20 2.65 1.38
CA ALA A 254 18.30 2.21 2.76
C ALA A 254 17.92 3.30 3.76
N ARG A 255 18.38 4.55 3.56
CA ARG A 255 18.03 5.68 4.45
C ARG A 255 16.55 6.07 4.40
N ASN A 256 15.88 5.78 3.29
CA ASN A 256 14.45 6.02 3.14
C ASN A 256 13.58 4.88 3.72
N SER A 257 14.20 3.84 4.31
CA SER A 257 13.46 2.82 5.04
C SER A 257 12.92 3.38 6.36
N PRO A 258 11.64 3.12 6.72
CA PRO A 258 11.10 3.49 8.03
C PRO A 258 11.85 2.86 9.22
N GLU A 259 12.60 1.78 8.98
CA GLU A 259 13.37 1.07 10.00
C GLU A 259 14.82 1.57 10.12
N TYR A 260 15.24 2.48 9.25
CA TYR A 260 16.60 2.98 9.26
C TYR A 260 16.88 3.79 10.51
N ASP A 261 17.95 3.42 11.19
CA ASP A 261 18.56 4.21 12.26
C ASP A 261 20.06 4.35 11.96
N ALA A 262 20.63 5.49 12.33
CA ALA A 262 22.04 5.80 12.03
C ALA A 262 23.03 4.85 12.71
N SER A 263 22.62 4.07 13.71
CA SER A 263 23.45 3.03 14.32
C SER A 263 23.52 1.73 13.52
N ILE A 264 22.66 1.54 12.51
CA ILE A 264 22.64 0.33 11.67
C ILE A 264 23.82 0.41 10.70
N LYS A 265 24.72 -0.57 10.79
CA LYS A 265 25.79 -0.76 9.81
C LYS A 265 25.24 -1.55 8.62
N LEU A 266 25.25 -0.94 7.45
CA LEU A 266 24.86 -1.59 6.20
C LEU A 266 26.13 -1.97 5.44
N GLU A 267 26.27 -3.26 5.13
CA GLU A 267 27.30 -3.76 4.21
C GLU A 267 26.87 -3.42 2.77
N GLY A 268 27.79 -2.92 1.94
CA GLY A 268 27.52 -2.54 0.54
C GLY A 268 27.64 -1.05 0.24
N ALA A 269 27.92 -0.20 1.22
CA ALA A 269 28.41 1.15 0.95
C ALA A 269 29.94 1.11 0.85
N ALA A 270 30.52 1.20 -0.35
CA ALA A 270 31.94 1.51 -0.46
C ALA A 270 32.20 2.89 0.14
N GLY A 271 32.65 2.92 1.41
CA GLY A 271 32.98 4.13 2.14
C GLY A 271 31.80 4.75 2.90
N ASP A 272 32.11 5.76 3.73
CA ASP A 272 31.11 6.63 4.34
C ASP A 272 30.05 6.92 3.28
N ILE A 273 28.78 6.63 3.59
CA ILE A 273 27.64 7.02 2.76
C ILE A 273 27.66 8.56 2.76
N GLY A 274 28.53 9.13 1.92
CA GLY A 274 28.88 10.53 1.87
C GLY A 274 27.63 11.34 1.56
N ASN A 275 27.68 12.64 1.84
CA ASN A 275 26.60 13.62 1.66
C ASN A 275 25.65 13.23 0.52
N LEU A 276 24.61 12.46 0.88
CA LEU A 276 23.61 12.06 -0.09
C LEU A 276 22.83 13.32 -0.46
N PRO A 277 22.40 13.44 -1.72
CA PRO A 277 21.60 14.57 -2.16
C PRO A 277 20.39 14.74 -1.22
N SER A 278 20.24 15.93 -0.65
CA SER A 278 19.02 16.32 0.07
C SER A 278 17.88 16.44 -0.93
N GLY A 279 16.72 15.84 -0.66
CA GLY A 279 15.56 15.87 -1.55
C GLY A 279 14.71 14.62 -1.44
N SER A 280 13.74 14.46 -2.34
CA SER A 280 12.98 13.21 -2.41
C SER A 280 13.86 12.04 -2.84
N ARG A 281 13.46 10.81 -2.50
CA ARG A 281 14.09 9.57 -2.98
C ARG A 281 14.27 9.59 -4.51
N GLU A 282 13.29 10.15 -5.23
CA GLU A 282 13.31 10.23 -6.69
C GLU A 282 14.34 11.26 -7.18
N GLU A 283 14.35 12.47 -6.62
CA GLU A 283 15.37 13.49 -6.93
C GLU A 283 16.79 13.00 -6.63
N ALA A 284 16.98 12.37 -5.46
CA ALA A 284 18.25 11.81 -5.07
C ALA A 284 18.70 10.72 -6.05
N THR A 285 17.79 9.82 -6.45
CA THR A 285 18.08 8.78 -7.45
C THR A 285 18.44 9.39 -8.81
N LEU A 286 17.66 10.35 -9.31
CA LEU A 286 17.90 11.02 -10.58
C LEU A 286 19.24 11.79 -10.60
N SER A 287 19.68 12.30 -9.45
CA SER A 287 20.97 13.01 -9.35
C SER A 287 22.18 12.08 -9.49
N VAL A 288 22.03 10.79 -9.17
CA VAL A 288 23.08 9.75 -9.33
C VAL A 288 23.19 9.28 -10.79
N LEU A 289 22.09 9.34 -11.54
CA LEU A 289 22.05 8.90 -12.93
C LEU A 289 22.74 9.90 -13.87
N ARG A 290 23.50 9.37 -14.84
CA ARG A 290 24.00 10.14 -15.99
C ARG A 290 22.85 10.61 -16.89
N SER A 291 23.12 11.55 -17.80
CA SER A 291 22.07 12.14 -18.64
C SER A 291 21.33 11.10 -19.49
N ASP A 292 22.08 10.21 -20.14
CA ASP A 292 21.56 9.09 -20.93
C ASP A 292 20.74 8.11 -20.08
N GLN A 293 21.22 7.78 -18.88
CA GLN A 293 20.50 6.93 -17.93
C GLN A 293 19.21 7.57 -17.42
N ARG A 294 19.22 8.88 -17.15
CA ARG A 294 18.01 9.63 -16.77
C ARG A 294 16.97 9.58 -17.88
N GLU A 295 17.38 9.82 -19.12
CA GLU A 295 16.49 9.75 -20.28
C GLU A 295 15.90 8.34 -20.45
N ALA A 296 16.73 7.30 -20.35
CA ALA A 296 16.29 5.91 -20.42
C ALA A 296 15.30 5.56 -19.28
N TYR A 297 15.58 6.01 -18.05
CA TYR A 297 14.71 5.82 -16.90
C TYR A 297 13.35 6.51 -17.09
N LEU A 298 13.34 7.77 -17.50
CA LEU A 298 12.11 8.52 -17.73
C LEU A 298 11.31 7.96 -18.91
N ALA A 299 11.98 7.48 -19.97
CA ALA A 299 11.33 6.81 -21.09
C ALA A 299 10.69 5.48 -20.68
N GLU A 300 11.39 4.64 -19.90
CA GLU A 300 10.84 3.39 -19.39
C GLU A 300 9.67 3.65 -18.42
N ARG A 301 9.79 4.67 -17.56
CA ARG A 301 8.70 5.12 -16.69
C ARG A 301 7.46 5.48 -17.49
N GLN A 302 7.62 6.30 -18.54
CA GLN A 302 6.51 6.69 -19.39
C GLN A 302 5.91 5.49 -20.12
N ARG A 303 6.75 4.62 -20.71
CA ARG A 303 6.31 3.40 -21.40
C ARG A 303 5.49 2.49 -20.48
N ARG A 304 5.96 2.29 -19.24
CA ARG A 304 5.29 1.50 -18.20
C ARG A 304 3.96 2.14 -17.82
N ARG A 305 3.92 3.47 -17.66
CA ARG A 305 2.71 4.23 -17.35
C ARG A 305 1.69 4.14 -18.47
N ASP A 306 2.10 4.29 -19.72
CA ASP A 306 1.24 4.17 -20.90
C ASP A 306 0.66 2.75 -21.03
N ALA A 307 1.48 1.72 -20.74
CA ALA A 307 1.02 0.33 -20.73
C ALA A 307 -0.02 0.08 -19.63
N ALA A 308 0.27 0.52 -18.40
CA ALA A 308 -0.66 0.40 -17.28
C ALA A 308 -1.95 1.19 -17.51
N GLU A 309 -1.85 2.39 -18.08
CA GLU A 309 -3.02 3.20 -18.44
C GLU A 309 -3.85 2.52 -19.53
N LYS A 310 -3.22 1.90 -20.54
CA LYS A 310 -3.92 1.13 -21.56
C LYS A 310 -4.68 -0.06 -20.95
N ASP A 311 -4.04 -0.81 -20.05
CA ASP A 311 -4.65 -1.96 -19.39
C ASP A 311 -5.81 -1.55 -18.48
N MET A 312 -5.67 -0.44 -17.73
CA MET A 312 -6.76 0.10 -16.91
C MET A 312 -7.90 0.65 -17.76
N ARG A 313 -7.61 1.35 -18.85
CA ARG A 313 -8.65 1.83 -19.78
C ARG A 313 -9.42 0.68 -20.41
N ALA A 314 -8.78 -0.47 -20.67
CA ALA A 314 -9.45 -1.65 -21.21
C ALA A 314 -10.55 -2.21 -20.28
N ILE A 315 -10.46 -1.93 -18.97
CA ILE A 315 -11.48 -2.28 -17.97
C ILE A 315 -12.31 -1.07 -17.52
N GLY A 316 -12.20 0.07 -18.21
CA GLY A 316 -12.97 1.29 -17.93
C GLY A 316 -12.44 2.14 -16.78
N LEU A 317 -11.17 1.96 -16.38
CA LEU A 317 -10.54 2.70 -15.29
C LEU A 317 -9.41 3.63 -15.79
N THR A 318 -9.05 4.63 -14.99
CA THR A 318 -7.87 5.47 -15.20
C THR A 318 -6.73 5.14 -14.25
N LEU A 319 -5.50 5.32 -14.70
CA LEU A 319 -4.32 5.12 -13.87
C LEU A 319 -4.18 6.25 -12.83
N PRO A 320 -3.98 5.94 -11.54
CA PRO A 320 -3.73 6.97 -10.53
C PRO A 320 -2.46 7.79 -10.83
N GLU A 321 -2.50 9.08 -10.50
CA GLU A 321 -1.35 9.97 -10.77
C GLU A 321 -0.08 9.56 -10.01
N SER A 322 -0.27 9.04 -8.79
CA SER A 322 0.78 8.57 -7.87
C SER A 322 1.41 7.23 -8.24
N TRP A 323 0.99 6.60 -9.33
CA TRP A 323 1.52 5.30 -9.75
C TRP A 323 3.01 5.37 -10.11
N ASN A 324 3.81 4.47 -9.54
CA ASN A 324 5.25 4.34 -9.79
C ASN A 324 5.64 2.86 -9.91
N PHE A 325 6.37 2.52 -10.96
CA PHE A 325 6.69 1.13 -11.29
C PHE A 325 7.89 0.58 -10.52
N LEU A 326 8.79 1.41 -9.96
CA LEU A 326 9.89 0.92 -9.12
C LEU A 326 9.41 0.32 -7.80
N ASP A 327 8.21 0.70 -7.41
CA ASP A 327 7.53 0.27 -6.21
C ASP A 327 6.74 -1.04 -6.42
N GLN A 328 6.81 -1.64 -7.63
CA GLN A 328 6.29 -2.96 -8.03
C GLN A 328 7.28 -4.08 -7.81
#